data_AF-A0A8H3M7G0-F1
#
_entry.id   AF-A0A8H3M7G0-F1
#
_cell.length_a   1.000
_cell.length_b   1.000
_cell.length_c   1.000
_cell.angle_alpha   90.00
_cell.angle_beta   90.00
_cell.angle_gamma   90.00
#
_symmetry.space_group_name_H-M   'P 1'
#
loop_
_entity.id
_entity.type
_entity.pdbx_description
1 polymer ?
#
loop_
_entity_poly.entity_id
_entity_poly.type
_entity_poly.pdbx_seq_one_letter_code
_entity_poly.pdbx_strand_id
1 'polypeptide(L)'
;MDSLLFQVDNVNGNGEGPEAFRIERSDDNAVVHVCLLDPELTMTIQKHLLSENAFEPNPKIPAHELFSILPILQNAVVRSPDSKNNTSTLQNAVVKNIDSIKYIPNKFNRASKLKSLVDWIEKEYESKIHQIKKMIENNIITFSNLFYLFPKGQHIRATWYERTVGAKVIQASYFNDFFGKHMSVKAEIIDSDGVTFYRGLKTFIIDDWDGACDIDELPVAPLSDSTRDELIAKGRKFVKHAIGPHYLYYTGISFFKVNPGYNMDTKKKATRKSVKEEELFMCAPTVYGFSFASKKWGQIYVDELNDITFDDDAFDQLVMDPIKKELISSLVKSNHKGLDIISGKGGGCIFLLHGPPGVGKTLTAEAISEALHRPLHSISVGELGATAVELEKKLNEILDMANIWNAIVLIDEADIFLERRNDSDAKRNALVSIFLRLLEYHQGILFLTTNRVKCFDAAFQSRISVALKYEELDSNAREKIWRTFLDRIEGEGRSKVNIENLKERSLNGREIKTAIRLAKALAIKNNPDELITTQQLETILDVSESFKEEITGDIPNQEELH
;
A
#
# COMPACT_ATOMS: atom_id res chain seq x y z
N MET A 1 75.22 26.65 20.88
CA MET A 1 75.12 26.91 22.32
C MET A 1 73.88 27.79 22.46
N ASP A 2 72.70 27.33 22.85
CA ASP A 2 72.37 26.17 23.69
C ASP A 2 71.05 25.52 23.27
N SER A 3 71.03 24.20 23.48
CA SER A 3 69.90 23.29 23.35
C SER A 3 68.88 23.48 24.47
N LEU A 4 67.60 23.63 24.12
CA LEU A 4 66.49 23.30 25.01
C LEU A 4 65.73 22.12 24.40
N LEU A 5 66.02 20.95 24.98
CA LEU A 5 65.35 19.68 24.76
C LEU A 5 63.88 19.78 25.16
N PHE A 6 62.96 19.49 24.24
CA PHE A 6 61.67 18.91 24.60
C PHE A 6 61.80 17.39 24.42
N GLN A 7 61.76 16.67 25.54
CA GLN A 7 61.69 15.22 25.58
C GLN A 7 60.42 14.75 24.87
N VAL A 8 60.60 13.97 23.81
CA VAL A 8 59.58 13.06 23.31
C VAL A 8 59.52 11.92 24.30
N ASP A 9 58.41 11.81 25.04
CA ASP A 9 58.14 10.65 25.88
C ASP A 9 58.02 9.41 24.97
N ASN A 10 59.11 8.64 24.93
CA ASN A 10 59.09 7.25 24.53
C ASN A 10 58.20 6.49 25.51
N VAL A 11 56.99 6.14 25.08
CA VAL A 11 56.17 5.12 25.75
C VAL A 11 56.80 3.75 25.42
N ASN A 12 57.90 3.43 26.10
CA ASN A 12 58.40 2.06 26.24
C ASN A 12 57.71 1.43 27.45
N GLY A 13 56.53 0.86 27.23
CA GLY A 13 55.87 -0.07 28.15
C GLY A 13 56.18 -1.51 27.73
N ASN A 14 57.00 -2.20 28.52
CA ASN A 14 57.38 -3.60 28.32
C ASN A 14 56.15 -4.53 28.30
N GLY A 15 56.00 -5.27 27.19
CA GLY A 15 55.05 -6.37 27.00
C GLY A 15 55.04 -6.82 25.53
N GLU A 16 55.79 -7.86 25.21
CA GLU A 16 56.07 -8.35 23.86
C GLU A 16 54.81 -8.62 22.99
N GLY A 17 54.75 -7.93 21.86
CA GLY A 17 53.93 -8.22 20.69
C GLY A 17 54.28 -7.21 19.58
N PRO A 18 54.27 -7.59 18.29
CA PRO A 18 54.63 -6.65 17.22
C PRO A 18 53.69 -5.44 17.21
N GLU A 19 54.25 -4.22 17.11
CA GLU A 19 53.49 -2.97 16.95
C GLU A 19 52.46 -3.15 15.85
N ALA A 20 51.18 -2.94 16.16
CA ALA A 20 50.10 -3.23 15.21
C ALA A 20 49.98 -2.19 14.09
N PHE A 21 50.43 -0.97 14.35
CA PHE A 21 50.49 0.13 13.40
C PHE A 21 51.59 1.12 13.83
N ARG A 22 52.11 1.88 12.88
CA ARG A 22 53.08 2.97 13.11
C ARG A 22 52.53 4.27 12.54
N ILE A 23 52.81 5.38 13.21
CA ILE A 23 52.41 6.72 12.77
C ILE A 23 53.62 7.41 12.12
N GLU A 24 53.45 7.88 10.89
CA GLU A 24 54.46 8.64 10.14
C GLU A 24 53.89 10.04 9.86
N ARG A 25 54.61 11.09 10.24
CA ARG A 25 54.24 12.48 9.92
C ARG A 25 55.13 12.97 8.78
N SER A 26 54.55 13.61 7.77
CA SER A 26 55.33 14.27 6.72
C SER A 26 56.17 15.42 7.30
N ASP A 27 57.27 15.80 6.64
CA ASP A 27 58.24 16.78 7.15
C ASP A 27 57.61 18.15 7.52
N ASP A 28 56.48 18.49 6.88
CA ASP A 28 55.73 19.72 7.15
C ASP A 28 54.60 19.55 8.20
N ASN A 29 54.49 18.38 8.85
CA ASN A 29 53.36 17.95 9.71
C ASN A 29 51.96 18.03 9.04
N ALA A 30 51.89 18.27 7.73
CA ALA A 30 50.65 18.51 7.01
C ALA A 30 49.83 17.23 6.76
N VAL A 31 50.48 16.06 6.67
CA VAL A 31 49.80 14.78 6.43
C VAL A 31 50.36 13.71 7.37
N VAL A 32 49.47 13.20 8.23
CA VAL A 32 49.75 12.06 9.10
C VAL A 32 49.35 10.79 8.37
N HIS A 33 50.26 9.83 8.26
CA HIS A 33 50.03 8.50 7.70
C HIS A 33 50.07 7.46 8.82
N VAL A 34 49.23 6.44 8.70
CA VAL A 34 49.23 5.27 9.57
C VAL A 34 49.64 4.07 8.72
N CYS A 35 50.81 3.52 9.03
CA CYS A 35 51.32 2.29 8.45
C CYS A 35 50.75 1.11 9.24
N LEU A 36 49.86 0.32 8.64
CA LEU A 36 49.30 -0.86 9.29
C LEU A 36 50.31 -2.02 9.19
N LEU A 37 50.77 -2.53 10.32
CA LEU A 37 51.80 -3.58 10.39
C LEU A 37 51.23 -4.97 10.70
N ASP A 38 49.98 -5.01 11.20
CA ASP A 38 49.27 -6.24 11.54
C ASP A 38 48.34 -6.69 10.38
N PRO A 39 48.56 -7.88 9.78
CA PRO A 39 47.77 -8.35 8.63
C PRO A 39 46.27 -8.50 8.91
N GLU A 40 45.86 -8.83 10.14
CA GLU A 40 44.44 -8.97 10.49
C GLU A 40 43.74 -7.61 10.64
N LEU A 41 44.44 -6.62 11.20
CA LEU A 41 44.01 -5.23 11.28
C LEU A 41 43.89 -4.63 9.87
N THR A 42 44.91 -4.84 9.04
CA THR A 42 44.94 -4.47 7.62
C THR A 42 43.75 -5.02 6.85
N MET A 43 43.45 -6.32 6.96
CA MET A 43 42.30 -6.92 6.27
C MET A 43 40.95 -6.41 6.78
N THR A 44 40.86 -5.94 8.02
CA THR A 44 39.64 -5.34 8.59
C THR A 44 39.40 -3.95 8.02
N ILE A 45 40.47 -3.16 7.90
CA ILE A 45 40.44 -1.77 7.43
C ILE A 45 40.29 -1.70 5.90
N GLN A 46 41.00 -2.56 5.16
CA GLN A 46 40.88 -2.72 3.69
C GLN A 46 39.45 -3.02 3.22
N LYS A 47 38.64 -3.74 4.03
CA LYS A 47 37.23 -4.02 3.68
C LYS A 47 36.35 -2.77 3.62
N HIS A 48 36.82 -1.66 4.17
CA HIS A 48 36.05 -0.45 4.39
C HIS A 48 36.70 0.80 3.79
N LEU A 49 37.88 0.68 3.18
CA LEU A 49 38.57 1.73 2.44
C LEU A 49 38.54 1.47 0.94
N LEU A 50 38.46 2.54 0.16
CA LEU A 50 38.45 2.51 -1.31
C LEU A 50 39.78 3.00 -1.92
N SER A 51 40.87 3.14 -1.15
CA SER A 51 42.14 3.68 -1.67
C SER A 51 43.01 2.60 -2.32
N GLU A 52 43.62 2.94 -3.47
CA GLU A 52 44.51 2.04 -4.23
C GLU A 52 45.72 1.57 -3.39
N ASN A 53 46.19 2.42 -2.48
CA ASN A 53 47.30 2.15 -1.55
C ASN A 53 46.93 1.14 -0.44
N ALA A 54 45.65 0.81 -0.28
CA ALA A 54 45.20 -0.10 0.77
C ALA A 54 45.69 -1.53 0.56
N PHE A 55 46.04 -1.96 -0.67
CA PHE A 55 46.40 -3.34 -1.01
C PHE A 55 47.91 -3.64 -1.03
N GLU A 56 48.76 -2.66 -0.71
CA GLU A 56 50.21 -2.85 -0.59
C GLU A 56 50.60 -3.58 0.72
N PRO A 57 51.76 -4.28 0.77
CA PRO A 57 52.29 -4.82 2.02
C PRO A 57 52.61 -3.68 3.00
N ASN A 58 51.97 -3.70 4.17
CA ASN A 58 51.97 -2.62 5.17
C ASN A 58 51.43 -1.29 4.62
N PRO A 59 50.12 -1.19 4.34
CA PRO A 59 49.57 -0.05 3.63
C PRO A 59 49.76 1.23 4.46
N LYS A 60 50.22 2.28 3.76
CA LYS A 60 50.35 3.63 4.31
C LYS A 60 49.07 4.39 4.04
N ILE A 61 48.22 4.49 5.06
CA ILE A 61 46.90 5.08 4.93
C ILE A 61 46.92 6.47 5.54
N PRO A 62 46.53 7.52 4.80
CA PRO A 62 46.37 8.85 5.38
C PRO A 62 45.40 8.81 6.56
N ALA A 63 45.76 9.44 7.69
CA ALA A 63 44.97 9.41 8.91
C ALA A 63 43.54 9.99 8.71
N HIS A 64 43.35 10.87 7.73
CA HIS A 64 42.04 11.44 7.41
C HIS A 64 41.12 10.42 6.70
N GLU A 65 41.67 9.44 5.99
CA GLU A 65 40.94 8.30 5.43
C GLU A 65 40.56 7.30 6.54
N LEU A 66 41.42 7.11 7.54
CA LEU A 66 41.04 6.31 8.72
C LEU A 66 39.99 7.01 9.57
N PHE A 67 40.06 8.33 9.67
CA PHE A 67 39.04 9.13 10.33
C PHE A 67 37.67 9.04 9.63
N SER A 68 37.64 8.98 8.29
CA SER A 68 36.38 8.87 7.54
C SER A 68 35.66 7.52 7.73
N ILE A 69 36.37 6.48 8.14
CA ILE A 69 35.82 5.15 8.49
C ILE A 69 35.75 4.89 9.99
N LEU A 70 36.11 5.86 10.84
CA LEU A 70 36.18 5.72 12.30
C LEU A 70 34.94 5.07 12.93
N PRO A 71 33.68 5.38 12.52
CA PRO A 71 32.50 4.71 13.07
C PRO A 71 32.41 3.22 12.73
N ILE A 72 32.91 2.81 11.56
CA ILE A 72 32.96 1.39 11.17
C ILE A 72 33.96 0.66 12.07
N LEU A 73 35.10 1.30 12.34
CA LEU A 73 36.13 0.79 13.25
C LEU A 73 35.59 0.70 14.68
N GLN A 74 34.92 1.73 15.19
CA GLN A 74 34.23 1.73 16.50
C GLN A 74 33.22 0.57 16.60
N ASN A 75 32.39 0.37 15.57
CA ASN A 75 31.44 -0.74 15.53
C ASN A 75 32.13 -2.12 15.53
N ALA A 76 33.27 -2.25 14.86
CA ALA A 76 34.07 -3.48 14.82
C ALA A 76 34.74 -3.77 16.17
N VAL A 77 35.16 -2.73 16.92
CA VAL A 77 35.64 -2.86 18.31
C VAL A 77 34.54 -3.43 19.20
N VAL A 78 33.32 -2.88 19.14
CA VAL A 78 32.18 -3.33 19.97
C VAL A 78 31.80 -4.79 19.70
N ARG A 79 31.87 -5.26 18.44
CA ARG A 79 31.52 -6.63 18.02
C ARG A 79 32.56 -7.70 18.39
N SER A 80 33.76 -7.34 18.84
CA SER A 80 34.79 -8.31 19.14
C SER A 80 34.46 -9.10 20.43
N PRO A 81 34.60 -10.44 20.45
CA PRO A 81 34.18 -11.28 21.58
C PRO A 81 34.88 -10.96 22.92
N ASP A 82 36.00 -10.24 22.89
CA ASP A 82 36.76 -9.81 24.08
C ASP A 82 36.20 -8.53 24.75
N SER A 83 35.21 -7.84 24.15
CA SER A 83 34.61 -6.62 24.74
C SER A 83 33.70 -6.90 25.95
N LYS A 84 33.30 -8.16 26.16
CA LYS A 84 32.47 -8.56 27.31
C LYS A 84 33.21 -8.60 28.66
N ASN A 85 34.54 -8.44 28.67
CA ASN A 85 35.32 -8.48 29.92
C ASN A 85 35.68 -7.11 30.51
N ASN A 86 35.26 -5.99 29.92
CA ASN A 86 35.53 -4.65 30.48
C ASN A 86 34.28 -3.76 30.60
N THR A 87 33.13 -4.36 30.92
CA THR A 87 31.96 -3.63 31.44
C THR A 87 31.31 -4.42 32.58
N SER A 88 31.86 -4.30 33.79
CA SER A 88 31.11 -4.40 35.06
C SER A 88 32.05 -4.31 36.27
N THR A 89 32.21 -3.10 36.79
CA THR A 89 32.37 -2.93 38.23
C THR A 89 31.33 -1.90 38.67
N LEU A 90 30.07 -2.35 38.68
CA LEU A 90 29.02 -1.94 39.60
C LEU A 90 27.86 -2.94 39.43
N GLN A 91 27.56 -3.64 40.53
CA GLN A 91 26.46 -4.59 40.77
C GLN A 91 26.77 -6.10 40.69
N ASN A 92 27.31 -6.58 41.81
CA ASN A 92 26.83 -7.70 42.65
C ASN A 92 26.45 -9.07 42.04
N ALA A 93 27.30 -10.04 42.41
CA ALA A 93 26.99 -11.25 43.20
C ALA A 93 26.59 -12.59 42.52
N VAL A 94 27.53 -13.56 42.67
CA VAL A 94 27.37 -15.00 43.01
C VAL A 94 26.72 -15.90 41.93
N VAL A 95 27.40 -16.93 41.40
CA VAL A 95 27.45 -18.33 41.89
C VAL A 95 28.66 -19.09 41.32
N LYS A 96 29.14 -20.06 42.11
CA LYS A 96 30.29 -20.97 41.99
C LYS A 96 30.29 -21.96 40.81
N ASN A 97 31.52 -22.40 40.49
CA ASN A 97 32.00 -23.69 39.94
C ASN A 97 31.44 -24.19 38.61
N ILE A 98 32.36 -24.46 37.66
CA ILE A 98 32.59 -25.78 37.05
C ILE A 98 33.99 -25.79 36.42
N ASP A 99 34.82 -26.70 36.90
CA ASP A 99 36.06 -27.15 36.28
C ASP A 99 35.79 -27.76 34.91
N SER A 100 36.60 -27.33 33.92
CA SER A 100 37.00 -28.02 32.68
C SER A 100 36.93 -27.10 31.47
N ILE A 101 37.94 -26.25 31.29
CA ILE A 101 38.22 -25.65 29.98
C ILE A 101 39.66 -26.01 29.63
N LYS A 102 39.78 -26.90 28.64
CA LYS A 102 41.01 -27.20 27.91
C LYS A 102 41.68 -25.89 27.49
N TYR A 103 42.99 -25.83 27.71
CA TYR A 103 43.90 -24.82 27.18
C TYR A 103 43.63 -24.58 25.67
N ILE A 104 43.04 -23.44 25.32
CA ILE A 104 42.95 -22.95 23.93
C ILE A 104 44.01 -21.84 23.84
N PRO A 105 44.99 -21.90 22.92
CA PRO A 105 46.06 -20.92 22.84
C PRO A 105 45.49 -19.51 22.59
N ASN A 106 46.05 -18.56 23.33
CA ASN A 106 45.74 -17.14 23.36
C ASN A 106 45.25 -16.54 22.02
N LYS A 107 43.95 -16.25 21.96
CA LYS A 107 43.30 -15.28 21.06
C LYS A 107 43.60 -13.83 21.48
N PHE A 108 44.74 -13.59 22.14
CA PHE A 108 45.11 -12.26 22.57
C PHE A 108 45.36 -11.40 21.33
N ASN A 109 44.74 -10.23 21.37
CA ASN A 109 45.20 -8.98 20.78
C ASN A 109 44.55 -8.44 19.49
N ARG A 110 43.49 -9.01 18.89
CA ARG A 110 42.84 -8.33 17.74
C ARG A 110 41.99 -7.13 18.16
N ALA A 111 41.15 -7.31 19.17
CA ALA A 111 40.20 -6.28 19.64
C ALA A 111 40.91 -5.09 20.30
N SER A 112 41.95 -5.36 21.08
CA SER A 112 42.79 -4.35 21.73
C SER A 112 43.63 -3.57 20.72
N LYS A 113 44.21 -4.21 19.71
CA LYS A 113 44.95 -3.53 18.64
C LYS A 113 44.06 -2.56 17.84
N LEU A 114 42.85 -2.99 17.46
CA LEU A 114 41.88 -2.14 16.78
C LEU A 114 41.39 -1.01 17.70
N LYS A 115 41.15 -1.29 18.98
CA LYS A 115 40.76 -0.28 19.98
C LYS A 115 41.84 0.79 20.14
N SER A 116 43.11 0.41 20.27
CA SER A 116 44.22 1.36 20.36
C SER A 116 44.33 2.27 19.13
N LEU A 117 44.04 1.75 17.93
CA LEU A 117 43.98 2.56 16.72
C LEU A 117 42.81 3.55 16.75
N VAL A 118 41.62 3.11 17.17
CA VAL A 118 40.44 3.97 17.33
C VAL A 118 40.69 5.08 18.36
N ASP A 119 41.19 4.73 19.54
CA ASP A 119 41.49 5.69 20.62
C ASP A 119 42.53 6.73 20.15
N TRP A 120 43.52 6.33 19.35
CA TRP A 120 44.49 7.26 18.77
C TRP A 120 43.86 8.19 17.73
N ILE A 121 43.05 7.68 16.81
CA ILE A 121 42.36 8.50 15.80
C ILE A 121 41.46 9.53 16.48
N GLU A 122 40.74 9.13 17.55
CA GLU A 122 39.88 10.03 18.32
C GLU A 122 40.68 11.17 18.97
N LYS A 123 41.85 10.87 19.53
CA LYS A 123 42.74 11.86 20.13
C LYS A 123 43.35 12.80 19.08
N GLU A 124 43.82 12.28 17.96
CA GLU A 124 44.45 13.09 16.90
C GLU A 124 43.44 14.06 16.27
N TYR A 125 42.18 13.64 16.13
CA TYR A 125 41.11 14.45 15.53
C TYR A 125 40.16 15.10 16.55
N GLU A 126 40.53 15.18 17.83
CA GLU A 126 39.67 15.70 18.91
C GLU A 126 39.15 17.11 18.61
N SER A 127 40.03 18.00 18.13
CA SER A 127 39.68 19.37 17.75
C SER A 127 38.68 19.42 16.59
N LYS A 128 38.85 18.55 15.59
CA LYS A 128 37.94 18.40 14.45
C LYS A 128 36.60 17.82 14.89
N ILE A 129 36.59 16.82 15.76
CA ILE A 129 35.36 16.26 16.36
C ILE A 129 34.59 17.36 17.10
N HIS A 130 35.28 18.21 17.87
CA HIS A 130 34.66 19.32 18.57
C HIS A 130 34.04 20.35 17.61
N GLN A 131 34.74 20.68 16.52
CA GLN A 131 34.18 21.54 15.47
C GLN A 131 32.94 20.93 14.82
N ILE A 132 32.96 19.64 14.50
CA ILE A 132 31.81 18.95 13.90
C ILE A 132 30.61 18.94 14.84
N LYS A 133 30.83 18.66 16.14
CA LYS A 133 29.77 18.74 17.15
C LYS A 133 29.14 20.13 17.21
N LYS A 134 29.97 21.19 17.20
CA LYS A 134 29.50 22.58 17.15
C LYS A 134 28.74 22.92 15.87
N MET A 135 29.12 22.33 14.73
CA MET A 135 28.37 22.48 13.48
C MET A 135 26.97 21.87 13.61
N ILE A 136 26.88 20.64 14.13
CA ILE A 136 25.61 19.94 14.36
C ILE A 136 24.71 20.72 15.34
N GLU A 137 25.28 21.26 16.42
CA GLU A 137 24.57 22.11 17.38
C GLU A 137 23.99 23.39 16.73
N ASN A 138 24.63 23.89 15.67
CA ASN A 138 24.17 25.03 14.88
C ASN A 138 23.32 24.63 13.66
N ASN A 139 22.83 23.39 13.60
CA ASN A 139 22.01 22.83 12.52
C ASN A 139 22.68 22.78 11.13
N ILE A 140 24.02 22.75 11.07
CA ILE A 140 24.75 22.73 9.80
C ILE A 140 25.72 21.55 9.72
N ILE A 141 25.98 21.06 8.50
CA ILE A 141 26.96 20.01 8.25
C ILE A 141 27.59 20.13 6.87
N THR A 142 28.79 19.58 6.70
CA THR A 142 29.43 19.39 5.39
C THR A 142 29.33 17.92 4.97
N PHE A 143 29.36 17.64 3.66
CA PHE A 143 29.26 16.28 3.12
C PHE A 143 30.28 15.31 3.75
N SER A 144 31.53 15.77 3.91
CA SER A 144 32.64 15.01 4.51
C SER A 144 32.43 14.59 5.96
N ASN A 145 31.46 15.19 6.66
CA ASN A 145 31.17 14.96 8.07
C ASN A 145 29.80 14.28 8.31
N LEU A 146 29.04 13.95 7.25
CA LEU A 146 27.70 13.34 7.35
C LEU A 146 27.65 12.07 8.21
N PHE A 147 28.72 11.29 8.25
CA PHE A 147 28.76 10.06 9.04
C PHE A 147 28.48 10.27 10.53
N TYR A 148 28.71 11.47 11.08
CA TYR A 148 28.36 11.82 12.46
C TYR A 148 26.86 11.88 12.71
N LEU A 149 26.04 12.09 11.66
CA LEU A 149 24.58 12.09 11.76
C LEU A 149 23.99 10.67 11.74
N PHE A 150 24.75 9.67 11.29
CA PHE A 150 24.23 8.33 11.03
C PHE A 150 24.99 7.22 11.79
N PRO A 151 25.20 7.33 13.12
CA PRO A 151 25.72 6.22 13.88
C PRO A 151 24.74 5.03 13.84
N LYS A 152 25.27 3.83 14.01
CA LYS A 152 24.45 2.62 14.03
C LYS A 152 23.40 2.70 15.15
N GLY A 153 22.15 2.41 14.80
CA GLY A 153 21.01 2.50 15.72
C GLY A 153 20.36 3.87 15.77
N GLN A 154 20.94 4.90 15.14
CA GLN A 154 20.33 6.22 15.02
C GLN A 154 18.99 6.14 14.29
N HIS A 155 18.01 6.91 14.74
CA HIS A 155 16.74 7.06 14.04
C HIS A 155 16.84 8.24 13.09
N ILE A 156 16.41 8.02 11.86
CA ILE A 156 16.50 8.98 10.76
C ILE A 156 15.12 9.19 10.13
N ARG A 157 14.91 10.36 9.55
CA ARG A 157 13.89 10.59 8.54
C ARG A 157 14.52 10.47 7.16
N ALA A 158 13.78 9.90 6.23
CA ALA A 158 14.13 9.82 4.82
C ALA A 158 12.88 9.92 3.96
N THR A 159 13.04 10.07 2.65
CA THR A 159 11.94 10.04 1.68
C THR A 159 11.85 8.67 1.02
N TRP A 160 10.67 8.05 1.05
CA TRP A 160 10.36 6.81 0.34
C TRP A 160 8.97 6.89 -0.26
N TYR A 161 8.84 6.59 -1.57
CA TYR A 161 7.61 6.81 -2.34
C TYR A 161 7.07 8.24 -2.20
N GLU A 162 7.93 9.26 -2.25
CA GLU A 162 7.52 10.68 -2.12
C GLU A 162 6.85 11.02 -0.77
N ARG A 163 7.02 10.16 0.24
CA ARG A 163 6.53 10.34 1.60
C ARG A 163 7.67 10.23 2.59
N THR A 164 7.57 10.97 3.68
CA THR A 164 8.50 10.85 4.81
C THR A 164 8.32 9.49 5.48
N VAL A 165 9.43 8.81 5.73
CA VAL A 165 9.49 7.55 6.47
C VAL A 165 10.58 7.63 7.52
N GLY A 166 10.33 7.01 8.67
CA GLY A 166 11.34 6.81 9.69
C GLY A 166 12.12 5.53 9.44
N ALA A 167 13.39 5.50 9.80
CA ALA A 167 14.19 4.28 9.72
C ALA A 167 15.24 4.23 10.81
N LYS A 168 15.78 3.03 11.06
CA LYS A 168 16.87 2.82 12.02
C LYS A 168 18.15 2.45 11.30
N VAL A 169 19.18 3.26 11.44
CA VAL A 169 20.45 3.07 10.73
C VAL A 169 21.11 1.74 11.13
N ILE A 170 21.46 0.94 10.13
CA ILE A 170 22.23 -0.30 10.28
C ILE A 170 23.70 -0.04 9.91
N GLN A 171 23.91 0.71 8.83
CA GLN A 171 25.23 1.02 8.29
C GLN A 171 25.18 2.30 7.47
N ALA A 172 26.25 3.07 7.53
CA ALA A 172 26.49 4.26 6.74
C ALA A 172 27.89 4.14 6.11
N SER A 173 28.02 4.46 4.82
CA SER A 173 29.31 4.39 4.12
C SER A 173 29.37 5.32 2.93
N TYR A 174 30.53 5.93 2.69
CA TYR A 174 30.81 6.67 1.46
C TYR A 174 31.16 5.73 0.32
N PHE A 175 30.78 6.11 -0.90
CA PHE A 175 31.19 5.46 -2.14
C PHE A 175 31.34 6.51 -3.24
N ASN A 176 31.98 6.12 -4.34
CA ASN A 176 32.18 6.97 -5.51
C ASN A 176 31.69 6.21 -6.74
N ASP A 177 31.00 6.89 -7.64
CA ASP A 177 30.59 6.35 -8.94
C ASP A 177 30.96 7.31 -10.08
N PHE A 178 30.40 7.12 -11.28
CA PHE A 178 30.66 7.99 -12.42
C PHE A 178 30.10 9.41 -12.25
N PHE A 179 29.08 9.58 -11.41
CA PHE A 179 28.38 10.86 -11.20
C PHE A 179 28.91 11.66 -10.02
N GLY A 180 29.74 11.05 -9.15
CA GLY A 180 30.41 11.76 -8.07
C GLY A 180 30.52 10.94 -6.79
N LYS A 181 30.76 11.65 -5.68
CA LYS A 181 30.82 11.05 -4.36
C LYS A 181 29.43 11.00 -3.76
N HIS A 182 29.17 9.92 -3.05
CA HIS A 182 27.87 9.63 -2.47
C HIS A 182 28.01 9.06 -1.08
N MET A 183 26.98 9.24 -0.28
CA MET A 183 26.81 8.52 0.98
C MET A 183 25.62 7.58 0.89
N SER A 184 25.87 6.31 1.21
CA SER A 184 24.85 5.27 1.34
C SER A 184 24.49 5.09 2.81
N VAL A 185 23.20 5.26 3.13
CA VAL A 185 22.64 5.01 4.47
C VAL A 185 21.72 3.81 4.37
N LYS A 186 22.19 2.66 4.84
CA LYS A 186 21.42 1.43 4.95
C LYS A 186 20.69 1.40 6.29
N ALA A 187 19.37 1.34 6.24
CA ALA A 187 18.52 1.39 7.41
C ALA A 187 17.44 0.31 7.40
N GLU A 188 16.99 -0.06 8.60
CA GLU A 188 15.89 -0.97 8.85
C GLU A 188 14.56 -0.21 8.86
N ILE A 189 13.55 -0.82 8.23
CA ILE A 189 12.16 -0.36 8.17
C ILE A 189 11.21 -1.52 8.49
N ILE A 190 9.94 -1.22 8.74
CA ILE A 190 8.88 -2.21 8.95
C ILE A 190 7.90 -2.14 7.78
N ASP A 191 7.64 -3.28 7.17
CA ASP A 191 6.75 -3.41 6.01
C ASP A 191 5.87 -4.67 6.15
N SER A 192 4.94 -4.89 5.22
CA SER A 192 3.95 -5.96 5.28
C SER A 192 3.80 -6.68 3.94
N ASP A 193 3.63 -8.00 4.01
CA ASP A 193 3.20 -8.84 2.89
C ASP A 193 1.69 -9.14 2.93
N GLY A 194 0.89 -8.30 3.60
CA GLY A 194 -0.56 -8.43 3.70
C GLY A 194 -1.00 -9.52 4.68
N VAL A 195 -0.08 -10.40 5.10
CA VAL A 195 -0.33 -11.54 5.99
C VAL A 195 0.47 -11.40 7.29
N THR A 196 1.68 -10.86 7.19
CA THR A 196 2.63 -10.66 8.29
C THR A 196 3.44 -9.37 8.13
N PHE A 197 3.86 -8.80 9.24
CA PHE A 197 4.86 -7.73 9.24
C PHE A 197 6.27 -8.31 9.20
N TYR A 198 7.14 -7.69 8.41
CA TYR A 198 8.55 -8.04 8.31
C TYR A 198 9.45 -6.81 8.46
N ARG A 199 10.71 -7.05 8.87
CA ARG A 199 11.74 -6.01 8.89
C ARG A 199 12.47 -6.02 7.56
N GLY A 200 12.36 -4.92 6.83
CA GLY A 200 13.01 -4.70 5.54
C GLY A 200 14.29 -3.89 5.71
N LEU A 201 15.21 -4.02 4.75
CA LEU A 201 16.38 -3.15 4.63
C LEU A 201 16.20 -2.24 3.43
N LYS A 202 16.37 -0.93 3.65
CA LYS A 202 16.40 0.08 2.59
C LYS A 202 17.73 0.82 2.60
N THR A 203 18.14 1.24 1.42
CA THR A 203 19.34 2.05 1.22
C THR A 203 18.90 3.39 0.69
N PHE A 204 19.27 4.45 1.40
CA PHE A 204 19.06 5.83 0.99
C PHE A 204 20.39 6.41 0.52
N ILE A 205 20.36 7.24 -0.51
CA ILE A 205 21.55 7.85 -1.11
C ILE A 205 21.49 9.36 -0.85
N ILE A 206 22.63 9.92 -0.46
CA ILE A 206 22.85 11.36 -0.32
C ILE A 206 23.97 11.71 -1.28
N ASP A 207 23.66 12.51 -2.30
CA ASP A 207 24.63 13.01 -3.27
C ASP A 207 25.52 14.08 -2.60
N ASP A 208 26.74 14.28 -3.13
CA ASP A 208 27.63 15.31 -2.61
C ASP A 208 27.15 16.74 -2.91
N TRP A 209 27.69 17.68 -2.12
CA TRP A 209 27.51 19.11 -2.31
C TRP A 209 28.72 19.87 -1.74
N ASP A 210 28.85 21.13 -2.12
CA ASP A 210 29.91 22.02 -1.66
C ASP A 210 29.50 22.86 -0.45
N GLY A 211 30.39 22.95 0.55
CA GLY A 211 30.22 23.80 1.71
C GLY A 211 29.31 23.21 2.81
N ALA A 212 28.76 24.09 3.65
CA ALA A 212 27.87 23.72 4.74
C ALA A 212 26.40 23.80 4.27
N CYS A 213 25.62 22.79 4.60
CA CYS A 213 24.19 22.68 4.33
C CYS A 213 23.42 22.54 5.66
N ASP A 214 22.19 23.02 5.69
CA ASP A 214 21.29 22.83 6.82
C ASP A 214 20.90 21.34 6.92
N ILE A 215 20.99 20.77 8.13
CA ILE A 215 20.66 19.36 8.37
C ILE A 215 19.19 19.07 8.04
N ASP A 216 18.30 20.05 8.19
CA ASP A 216 16.87 19.91 7.88
C ASP A 216 16.56 19.90 6.38
N GLU A 217 17.48 20.38 5.54
CA GLU A 217 17.34 20.32 4.07
C GLU A 217 17.82 19.00 3.48
N LEU A 218 18.51 18.17 4.27
CA LEU A 218 19.04 16.90 3.78
C LEU A 218 17.91 15.92 3.40
N PRO A 219 18.10 15.12 2.31
CA PRO A 219 17.15 14.08 1.92
C PRO A 219 17.04 12.96 2.95
N VAL A 220 18.09 12.78 3.77
CA VAL A 220 18.15 11.89 4.92
C VAL A 220 18.76 12.67 6.07
N ALA A 221 18.08 12.71 7.22
CA ALA A 221 18.51 13.47 8.38
C ALA A 221 18.15 12.75 9.69
N PRO A 222 18.75 13.09 10.83
CA PRO A 222 18.28 12.63 12.14
C PRO A 222 16.79 12.90 12.34
N LEU A 223 16.08 11.95 12.95
CA LEU A 223 14.65 12.07 13.20
C LEU A 223 14.39 13.00 14.39
N SER A 224 13.65 14.09 14.17
CA SER A 224 13.14 14.96 15.24
C SER A 224 11.94 14.34 15.97
N ASP A 225 11.68 14.78 17.20
CA ASP A 225 10.56 14.29 18.00
C ASP A 225 9.19 14.65 17.38
N SER A 226 9.04 15.85 16.81
CA SER A 226 7.80 16.25 16.11
C SER A 226 7.50 15.33 14.92
N THR A 227 8.49 15.10 14.06
CA THR A 227 8.36 14.20 12.90
C THR A 227 8.07 12.76 13.34
N ARG A 228 8.69 12.33 14.45
CA ARG A 228 8.46 11.00 15.01
C ARG A 228 7.00 10.80 15.40
N ASP A 229 6.40 11.75 16.10
CA ASP A 229 5.01 11.63 16.55
C ASP A 229 4.03 11.54 15.37
N GLU A 230 4.27 12.33 14.31
CA GLU A 230 3.51 12.24 13.06
C GLU A 230 3.66 10.86 12.40
N LEU A 231 4.87 10.33 12.32
CA LEU A 231 5.13 9.01 11.75
C LEU A 231 4.56 7.87 12.61
N ILE A 232 4.53 8.00 13.93
CA ILE A 232 3.86 7.04 14.82
C ILE A 232 2.35 7.03 14.51
N ALA A 233 1.72 8.20 14.36
CA ALA A 233 0.31 8.27 13.99
C ALA A 233 0.02 7.57 12.65
N LYS A 234 0.88 7.79 11.63
CA LYS A 234 0.79 7.08 10.35
C LYS A 234 1.05 5.57 10.51
N GLY A 235 2.00 5.18 11.35
CA GLY A 235 2.32 3.79 11.66
C GLY A 235 1.17 3.04 12.32
N ARG A 236 0.40 3.69 13.20
CA ARG A 236 -0.85 3.11 13.75
C ARG A 236 -1.84 2.76 12.65
N LYS A 237 -2.01 3.65 11.67
CA LYS A 237 -2.89 3.45 10.51
C LYS A 237 -2.36 2.33 9.59
N PHE A 238 -1.05 2.26 9.38
CA PHE A 238 -0.41 1.15 8.67
C PHE A 238 -0.69 -0.18 9.38
N VAL A 239 -0.43 -0.28 10.69
CA VAL A 239 -0.67 -1.52 11.44
C VAL A 239 -2.15 -1.93 11.43
N LYS A 240 -3.08 -0.96 11.46
CA LYS A 240 -4.52 -1.20 11.37
C LYS A 240 -4.91 -1.85 10.04
N HIS A 241 -4.31 -1.43 8.92
CA HIS A 241 -4.80 -1.76 7.57
C HIS A 241 -3.87 -2.61 6.70
N ALA A 242 -2.60 -2.79 7.09
CA ALA A 242 -1.61 -3.50 6.28
C ALA A 242 -1.71 -5.03 6.35
N ILE A 243 -2.54 -5.58 7.25
CA ILE A 243 -2.72 -7.02 7.41
C ILE A 243 -4.20 -7.39 7.26
N GLY A 244 -4.45 -8.37 6.41
CA GLY A 244 -5.78 -8.87 6.12
C GLY A 244 -6.57 -7.95 5.17
N PRO A 245 -7.77 -8.41 4.76
CA PRO A 245 -8.64 -7.64 3.89
C PRO A 245 -9.32 -6.52 4.66
N HIS A 246 -9.23 -5.30 4.14
CA HIS A 246 -9.98 -4.13 4.59
C HIS A 246 -10.71 -3.54 3.39
N TYR A 247 -11.90 -2.98 3.63
CA TYR A 247 -12.65 -2.24 2.61
C TYR A 247 -12.72 -0.77 3.03
N LEU A 248 -12.03 0.08 2.26
CA LEU A 248 -11.75 1.47 2.60
C LEU A 248 -11.94 2.36 1.37
N TYR A 249 -12.21 3.63 1.61
CA TYR A 249 -12.22 4.68 0.60
C TYR A 249 -10.82 5.28 0.43
N TYR A 250 -10.36 5.44 -0.80
CA TYR A 250 -9.04 6.00 -1.09
C TYR A 250 -9.17 7.29 -1.89
N THR A 251 -8.59 8.37 -1.37
CA THR A 251 -8.63 9.72 -1.97
C THR A 251 -7.39 10.05 -2.81
N GLY A 252 -6.33 9.25 -2.69
CA GLY A 252 -5.06 9.52 -3.32
C GLY A 252 -5.09 9.33 -4.84
N ILE A 253 -4.27 10.10 -5.54
CA ILE A 253 -4.11 10.01 -7.01
C ILE A 253 -3.12 8.90 -7.38
N SER A 254 -2.18 8.58 -6.47
CA SER A 254 -1.12 7.63 -6.75
C SER A 254 -1.59 6.18 -6.61
N PHE A 255 -1.36 5.41 -7.68
CA PHE A 255 -1.63 3.97 -7.75
C PHE A 255 -0.49 3.32 -8.52
N PHE A 256 0.61 3.04 -7.85
CA PHE A 256 1.75 2.42 -8.50
C PHE A 256 1.39 0.97 -8.86
N LYS A 257 1.26 0.70 -10.16
CA LYS A 257 0.95 -0.65 -10.66
C LYS A 257 2.14 -1.56 -10.40
N VAL A 258 2.10 -2.27 -9.29
CA VAL A 258 2.98 -3.40 -9.03
C VAL A 258 2.19 -4.66 -9.37
N ASN A 259 2.70 -5.51 -10.26
CA ASN A 259 2.22 -6.89 -10.31
C ASN A 259 2.87 -7.58 -9.10
N PRO A 260 2.18 -7.76 -7.97
CA PRO A 260 2.89 -8.05 -6.74
C PRO A 260 3.49 -9.47 -6.73
N GLY A 261 3.25 -10.28 -7.78
CA GLY A 261 3.54 -11.71 -7.74
C GLY A 261 2.91 -12.36 -6.50
N TYR A 262 1.87 -11.73 -5.94
CA TYR A 262 1.26 -12.14 -4.69
C TYR A 262 0.62 -13.48 -4.95
N ASN A 263 1.31 -14.50 -4.49
CA ASN A 263 0.68 -15.75 -4.17
C ASN A 263 -0.17 -15.43 -2.93
N MET A 264 -1.42 -15.04 -3.15
CA MET A 264 -2.50 -15.11 -2.15
C MET A 264 -2.70 -16.58 -1.78
N ASP A 265 -1.67 -17.24 -1.26
CA ASP A 265 -1.79 -18.54 -0.65
C ASP A 265 -2.46 -18.28 0.71
N THR A 266 -3.77 -18.02 0.63
CA THR A 266 -4.72 -17.75 1.72
C THR A 266 -4.74 -18.89 2.74
N LYS A 267 -4.06 -20.01 2.45
CA LYS A 267 -3.78 -21.10 3.38
C LYS A 267 -2.82 -20.71 4.50
N LYS A 268 -1.99 -19.68 4.32
CA LYS A 268 -1.15 -19.14 5.41
C LYS A 268 -2.02 -18.27 6.31
N LYS A 269 -2.33 -18.79 7.51
CA LYS A 269 -2.98 -18.00 8.57
C LYS A 269 -2.14 -16.76 8.86
N ALA A 270 -2.78 -15.59 8.79
CA ALA A 270 -2.16 -14.33 9.21
C ALA A 270 -1.63 -14.46 10.63
N THR A 271 -0.31 -14.34 10.79
CA THR A 271 0.33 -14.30 12.10
C THR A 271 0.50 -12.84 12.46
N ARG A 272 -0.38 -12.36 13.34
CA ARG A 272 -0.29 -11.01 13.93
C ARG A 272 0.89 -10.95 14.90
N LYS A 273 2.12 -10.89 14.41
CA LYS A 273 3.21 -10.34 15.21
C LYS A 273 2.91 -8.85 15.36
N SER A 274 2.67 -8.39 16.58
CA SER A 274 2.41 -6.97 16.83
C SER A 274 3.69 -6.16 16.62
N VAL A 275 3.59 -5.06 15.87
CA VAL A 275 4.61 -4.01 15.86
C VAL A 275 4.50 -3.24 17.18
N LYS A 276 5.63 -2.96 17.83
CA LYS A 276 5.63 -2.21 19.08
C LYS A 276 5.38 -0.72 18.83
N GLU A 277 4.78 -0.04 19.79
CA GLU A 277 4.41 1.37 19.69
C GLU A 277 5.62 2.26 19.35
N GLU A 278 6.74 2.03 20.03
CA GLU A 278 7.99 2.77 19.84
C GLU A 278 8.65 2.55 18.46
N GLU A 279 8.18 1.55 17.70
CA GLU A 279 8.70 1.19 16.38
C GLU A 279 7.79 1.63 15.22
N LEU A 280 6.61 2.18 15.51
CA LEU A 280 5.61 2.55 14.49
C LEU A 280 6.10 3.62 13.52
N PHE A 281 7.03 4.48 13.95
CA PHE A 281 7.64 5.48 13.08
C PHE A 281 8.42 4.88 11.89
N MET A 282 8.78 3.59 11.96
CA MET A 282 9.50 2.86 10.90
C MET A 282 8.59 2.16 9.89
N CYS A 283 7.27 2.27 10.04
CA CYS A 283 6.32 1.62 9.14
C CYS A 283 6.34 2.22 7.74
N ALA A 284 6.16 1.36 6.73
CA ALA A 284 6.09 1.77 5.34
C ALA A 284 4.94 2.78 5.10
N PRO A 285 5.14 3.79 4.23
CA PRO A 285 4.12 4.79 3.94
C PRO A 285 3.00 4.26 3.02
N THR A 286 3.16 3.06 2.47
CA THR A 286 2.25 2.45 1.50
C THR A 286 1.78 1.06 1.94
N VAL A 287 0.63 0.65 1.43
CA VAL A 287 0.09 -0.72 1.53
C VAL A 287 -0.38 -1.18 0.16
N TYR A 288 -0.58 -2.49 -0.01
CA TYR A 288 -1.19 -3.03 -1.22
C TYR A 288 -2.71 -2.93 -1.15
N GLY A 289 -3.33 -2.49 -2.24
CA GLY A 289 -4.77 -2.41 -2.38
C GLY A 289 -5.27 -2.86 -3.75
N PHE A 290 -6.47 -3.44 -3.77
CA PHE A 290 -7.21 -3.71 -4.99
C PHE A 290 -8.32 -2.66 -5.16
N SER A 291 -8.35 -2.02 -6.33
CA SER A 291 -9.40 -1.07 -6.67
C SER A 291 -10.53 -1.78 -7.40
N PHE A 292 -11.72 -1.85 -6.79
CA PHE A 292 -12.91 -2.43 -7.44
C PHE A 292 -13.34 -1.64 -8.69
N ALA A 293 -13.10 -0.32 -8.72
CA ALA A 293 -13.42 0.53 -9.86
C ALA A 293 -12.49 0.30 -11.06
N SER A 294 -11.17 0.26 -10.83
CA SER A 294 -10.18 0.07 -11.91
C SER A 294 -9.79 -1.39 -12.16
N LYS A 295 -10.22 -2.31 -11.28
CA LYS A 295 -10.02 -3.76 -11.34
C LYS A 295 -8.56 -4.17 -11.37
N LYS A 296 -7.75 -3.45 -10.58
CA LYS A 296 -6.29 -3.59 -10.56
C LYS A 296 -5.76 -3.60 -9.14
N TRP A 297 -4.60 -4.23 -8.99
CA TRP A 297 -3.73 -4.17 -7.82
C TRP A 297 -2.72 -3.04 -7.94
N GLY A 298 -2.43 -2.41 -6.81
CA GLY A 298 -1.42 -1.36 -6.73
C GLY A 298 -0.98 -1.09 -5.29
N GLN A 299 0.10 -0.33 -5.17
CA GLN A 299 0.51 0.24 -3.89
C GLN A 299 -0.16 1.62 -3.74
N ILE A 300 -0.73 1.85 -2.57
CA ILE A 300 -1.48 3.05 -2.20
C ILE A 300 -0.95 3.63 -0.89
N TYR A 301 -1.09 4.94 -0.71
CA TYR A 301 -0.61 5.59 0.51
C TYR A 301 -1.53 5.34 1.70
N VAL A 302 -0.91 5.10 2.86
CA VAL A 302 -1.63 4.85 4.11
C VAL A 302 -2.38 6.09 4.59
N ASP A 303 -1.81 7.28 4.42
CA ASP A 303 -2.41 8.53 4.89
C ASP A 303 -3.70 8.90 4.15
N GLU A 304 -3.85 8.46 2.91
CA GLU A 304 -5.03 8.68 2.04
C GLU A 304 -6.16 7.63 2.19
N LEU A 305 -6.03 6.67 3.12
CA LEU A 305 -7.08 5.69 3.42
C LEU A 305 -8.14 6.24 4.37
N ASN A 306 -9.41 6.10 4.05
CA ASN A 306 -10.51 6.56 4.89
C ASN A 306 -11.54 5.45 5.07
N ASP A 307 -12.24 5.48 6.21
CA ASP A 307 -13.38 4.58 6.41
C ASP A 307 -14.50 4.97 5.42
N ILE A 308 -15.23 3.98 4.90
CA ILE A 308 -16.31 4.20 3.95
C ILE A 308 -17.55 4.68 4.72
N THR A 309 -18.21 5.71 4.20
CA THR A 309 -19.52 6.14 4.68
C THR A 309 -20.59 5.46 3.83
N PHE A 310 -21.30 4.50 4.42
CA PHE A 310 -22.35 3.74 3.75
C PHE A 310 -23.72 4.44 3.84
N ASP A 311 -24.56 4.23 2.84
CA ASP A 311 -25.96 4.70 2.81
C ASP A 311 -26.90 3.58 3.29
N ASP A 312 -27.11 3.51 4.61
CA ASP A 312 -27.93 2.46 5.25
C ASP A 312 -29.38 2.45 4.75
N ASP A 313 -29.90 3.60 4.32
CA ASP A 313 -31.27 3.78 3.84
C ASP A 313 -31.43 3.46 2.34
N ALA A 314 -30.33 3.20 1.62
CA ALA A 314 -30.35 3.02 0.16
C ALA A 314 -31.32 1.92 -0.30
N PHE A 315 -31.39 0.80 0.43
CA PHE A 315 -32.28 -0.30 0.10
C PHE A 315 -33.76 0.01 0.41
N ASP A 316 -34.00 0.77 1.48
CA ASP A 316 -35.36 1.15 1.88
C ASP A 316 -35.96 2.19 0.92
N GLN A 317 -35.12 3.06 0.34
CA GLN A 317 -35.51 4.04 -0.67
C GLN A 317 -35.81 3.42 -2.05
N LEU A 318 -35.37 2.19 -2.33
CA LEU A 318 -35.60 1.54 -3.62
C LEU A 318 -37.10 1.36 -3.87
N VAL A 319 -37.63 1.86 -5.00
CA VAL A 319 -39.05 1.67 -5.32
C VAL A 319 -39.26 0.25 -5.87
N MET A 320 -39.72 -0.65 -5.00
CA MET A 320 -39.93 -2.06 -5.31
C MET A 320 -41.12 -2.61 -4.51
N ASP A 321 -41.77 -3.63 -5.05
CA ASP A 321 -42.77 -4.42 -4.35
C ASP A 321 -42.28 -4.87 -2.95
N PRO A 322 -43.06 -4.64 -1.87
CA PRO A 322 -42.65 -4.96 -0.51
C PRO A 322 -42.30 -6.44 -0.28
N ILE A 323 -43.00 -7.36 -0.95
CA ILE A 323 -42.76 -8.81 -0.80
C ILE A 323 -41.39 -9.15 -1.40
N LYS A 324 -41.06 -8.59 -2.58
CA LYS A 324 -39.72 -8.75 -3.17
C LYS A 324 -38.63 -8.22 -2.24
N LYS A 325 -38.84 -7.04 -1.63
CA LYS A 325 -37.89 -6.48 -0.67
C LYS A 325 -37.68 -7.37 0.55
N GLU A 326 -38.76 -7.87 1.14
CA GLU A 326 -38.70 -8.76 2.29
C GLU A 326 -37.96 -10.06 1.97
N LEU A 327 -38.22 -10.63 0.79
CA LEU A 327 -37.57 -11.86 0.33
C LEU A 327 -36.07 -11.67 0.13
N ILE A 328 -35.65 -10.58 -0.52
CA ILE A 328 -34.23 -10.21 -0.65
C ILE A 328 -33.60 -10.02 0.73
N SER A 329 -34.22 -9.19 1.58
CA SER A 329 -33.67 -8.85 2.90
C SER A 329 -33.49 -10.10 3.76
N SER A 330 -34.48 -11.01 3.73
CA SER A 330 -34.45 -12.26 4.49
C SER A 330 -33.30 -13.15 4.06
N LEU A 331 -33.13 -13.38 2.74
CA LEU A 331 -32.08 -14.25 2.20
C LEU A 331 -30.68 -13.67 2.40
N VAL A 332 -30.54 -12.37 2.22
CA VAL A 332 -29.26 -11.68 2.34
C VAL A 332 -28.80 -11.59 3.81
N LYS A 333 -29.75 -11.40 4.75
CA LYS A 333 -29.47 -11.36 6.20
C LYS A 333 -29.32 -12.75 6.81
N SER A 334 -29.97 -13.77 6.25
CA SER A 334 -29.84 -15.14 6.71
C SER A 334 -28.46 -15.70 6.31
N ASN A 335 -27.55 -15.77 7.27
CA ASN A 335 -26.33 -16.55 7.09
C ASN A 335 -26.74 -18.03 6.94
N HIS A 336 -26.85 -18.54 5.72
CA HIS A 336 -27.19 -19.93 5.38
C HIS A 336 -26.11 -20.95 5.81
N LYS A 337 -25.54 -20.81 7.01
CA LYS A 337 -24.69 -21.81 7.64
C LYS A 337 -25.57 -22.96 8.13
N GLY A 338 -25.72 -24.01 7.31
CA GLY A 338 -26.19 -25.31 7.81
C GLY A 338 -27.34 -26.00 7.07
N LEU A 339 -27.76 -25.53 5.88
CA LEU A 339 -28.75 -26.25 5.06
C LEU A 339 -28.12 -27.28 4.11
N ASP A 340 -26.80 -27.25 3.94
CA ASP A 340 -26.09 -28.15 3.05
C ASP A 340 -25.80 -29.51 3.69
N ILE A 341 -26.31 -30.58 3.07
CA ILE A 341 -25.94 -31.97 3.39
C ILE A 341 -24.44 -32.23 3.10
N ILE A 342 -23.86 -31.48 2.15
CA ILE A 342 -22.44 -31.54 1.79
C ILE A 342 -21.82 -30.16 2.02
N SER A 343 -20.91 -30.06 2.99
CA SER A 343 -20.21 -28.82 3.32
C SER A 343 -19.56 -28.20 2.06
N GLY A 344 -20.04 -27.02 1.65
CA GLY A 344 -19.47 -26.23 0.56
C GLY A 344 -20.21 -26.27 -0.80
N LYS A 345 -21.46 -26.77 -0.85
CA LYS A 345 -22.25 -26.89 -2.11
C LYS A 345 -23.53 -26.05 -2.22
N GLY A 346 -23.93 -25.27 -1.23
CA GLY A 346 -25.22 -24.53 -1.25
C GLY A 346 -25.35 -23.41 -0.21
N GLY A 347 -24.24 -22.73 0.08
CA GLY A 347 -24.24 -21.53 0.93
C GLY A 347 -24.37 -20.19 0.18
N GLY A 348 -24.26 -20.20 -1.17
CA GLY A 348 -24.33 -18.99 -1.98
C GLY A 348 -25.76 -18.55 -2.30
N CYS A 349 -25.99 -17.24 -2.36
CA CYS A 349 -27.27 -16.66 -2.74
C CYS A 349 -27.16 -16.04 -4.13
N ILE A 350 -27.81 -16.67 -5.12
CA ILE A 350 -27.77 -16.23 -6.51
C ILE A 350 -29.11 -15.59 -6.88
N PHE A 351 -29.07 -14.31 -7.18
CA PHE A 351 -30.21 -13.52 -7.63
C PHE A 351 -30.13 -13.30 -9.13
N LEU A 352 -31.20 -13.64 -9.86
CA LEU A 352 -31.38 -13.25 -11.25
C LEU A 352 -32.35 -12.07 -11.34
N LEU A 353 -31.87 -10.90 -11.73
CA LEU A 353 -32.67 -9.69 -11.94
C LEU A 353 -32.94 -9.54 -13.43
N HIS A 354 -34.20 -9.61 -13.84
CA HIS A 354 -34.55 -9.59 -15.27
C HIS A 354 -35.70 -8.64 -15.58
N GLY A 355 -35.65 -7.97 -16.74
CA GLY A 355 -36.67 -7.02 -17.16
C GLY A 355 -36.13 -5.92 -18.06
N PRO A 356 -36.95 -4.91 -18.42
CA PRO A 356 -36.54 -3.81 -19.30
C PRO A 356 -35.31 -3.04 -18.79
N PRO A 357 -34.55 -2.35 -19.65
CA PRO A 357 -33.45 -1.50 -19.22
C PRO A 357 -33.96 -0.30 -18.39
N GLY A 358 -33.13 0.18 -17.45
CA GLY A 358 -33.41 1.43 -16.72
C GLY A 358 -34.39 1.34 -15.54
N VAL A 359 -34.86 0.14 -15.16
CA VAL A 359 -35.84 -0.08 -14.07
C VAL A 359 -35.23 -0.41 -12.70
N GLY A 360 -33.92 -0.22 -12.50
CA GLY A 360 -33.28 -0.37 -11.18
C GLY A 360 -32.71 -1.76 -10.85
N LYS A 361 -32.47 -2.63 -11.84
CA LYS A 361 -31.81 -3.94 -11.63
C LYS A 361 -30.44 -3.80 -10.98
N THR A 362 -29.51 -3.07 -11.63
CA THR A 362 -28.17 -2.79 -11.11
C THR A 362 -28.23 -2.04 -9.77
N LEU A 363 -29.12 -1.06 -9.65
CA LEU A 363 -29.33 -0.28 -8.43
C LEU A 363 -29.71 -1.14 -7.22
N THR A 364 -30.39 -2.27 -7.44
CA THR A 364 -30.74 -3.20 -6.35
C THR A 364 -29.51 -3.84 -5.74
N ALA A 365 -28.54 -4.26 -6.55
CA ALA A 365 -27.29 -4.82 -6.06
C ALA A 365 -26.43 -3.77 -5.34
N GLU A 366 -26.41 -2.54 -5.86
CA GLU A 366 -25.75 -1.38 -5.23
C GLU A 366 -26.36 -1.08 -3.85
N ALA A 367 -27.68 -0.96 -3.76
CA ALA A 367 -28.37 -0.68 -2.50
C ALA A 367 -28.18 -1.77 -1.44
N ILE A 368 -28.10 -3.03 -1.85
CA ILE A 368 -27.83 -4.16 -0.93
C ILE A 368 -26.36 -4.14 -0.45
N SER A 369 -25.43 -3.75 -1.31
CA SER A 369 -24.03 -3.58 -0.95
C SER A 369 -23.83 -2.49 0.09
N GLU A 370 -24.52 -1.37 -0.08
CA GLU A 370 -24.59 -0.30 0.92
C GLU A 370 -25.21 -0.83 2.23
N ALA A 371 -26.39 -1.43 2.20
CA ALA A 371 -27.07 -1.91 3.42
C ALA A 371 -26.31 -3.03 4.18
N LEU A 372 -25.39 -3.75 3.53
CA LEU A 372 -24.58 -4.79 4.16
C LEU A 372 -23.17 -4.37 4.54
N HIS A 373 -22.76 -3.13 4.20
CA HIS A 373 -21.38 -2.65 4.33
C HIS A 373 -20.36 -3.57 3.66
N ARG A 374 -20.72 -4.12 2.50
CA ARG A 374 -19.86 -5.04 1.72
C ARG A 374 -19.47 -4.42 0.39
N PRO A 375 -18.26 -4.65 -0.13
CA PRO A 375 -17.90 -4.18 -1.46
C PRO A 375 -18.80 -4.77 -2.55
N LEU A 376 -19.13 -3.96 -3.55
CA LEU A 376 -19.74 -4.43 -4.80
C LEU A 376 -18.68 -4.62 -5.88
N HIS A 377 -18.45 -5.86 -6.29
CA HIS A 377 -17.63 -6.17 -7.45
C HIS A 377 -18.50 -6.27 -8.70
N SER A 378 -18.72 -5.13 -9.36
CA SER A 378 -19.45 -5.07 -10.63
C SER A 378 -18.57 -5.47 -11.81
N ILE A 379 -19.02 -6.44 -12.60
CA ILE A 379 -18.34 -7.04 -13.74
C ILE A 379 -19.23 -6.90 -14.98
N SER A 380 -18.67 -6.39 -16.07
CA SER A 380 -19.32 -6.41 -17.38
C SER A 380 -18.92 -7.69 -18.13
N VAL A 381 -19.83 -8.24 -18.93
CA VAL A 381 -19.57 -9.42 -19.77
C VAL A 381 -18.32 -9.29 -20.63
N GLY A 382 -18.01 -8.08 -21.13
CA GLY A 382 -16.81 -7.84 -21.95
C GLY A 382 -15.48 -8.11 -21.23
N GLU A 383 -15.47 -8.10 -19.90
CA GLU A 383 -14.26 -8.29 -19.10
C GLU A 383 -13.94 -9.76 -18.80
N LEU A 384 -14.93 -10.62 -18.98
CA LEU A 384 -14.82 -12.06 -18.72
C LEU A 384 -14.06 -12.80 -19.82
N GLY A 385 -13.81 -12.15 -20.96
CA GLY A 385 -13.11 -12.76 -22.09
C GLY A 385 -14.03 -13.49 -23.06
N ALA A 386 -13.51 -13.82 -24.24
CA ALA A 386 -14.28 -14.41 -25.34
C ALA A 386 -14.07 -15.93 -25.47
N THR A 387 -13.11 -16.48 -24.73
CA THR A 387 -12.77 -17.91 -24.76
C THR A 387 -13.07 -18.59 -23.44
N ALA A 388 -13.36 -19.89 -23.49
CA ALA A 388 -13.58 -20.74 -22.32
C ALA A 388 -12.45 -20.65 -21.28
N VAL A 389 -11.19 -20.64 -21.73
CA VAL A 389 -10.01 -20.61 -20.86
C VAL A 389 -9.87 -19.24 -20.17
N GLU A 390 -10.07 -18.14 -20.90
CA GLU A 390 -10.03 -16.79 -20.33
C GLU A 390 -11.16 -16.58 -19.32
N LEU A 391 -12.38 -17.02 -19.67
CA LEU A 391 -13.55 -16.97 -18.81
C LEU A 391 -13.32 -17.69 -17.49
N GLU A 392 -12.84 -18.93 -17.55
CA GLU A 392 -12.56 -19.72 -16.35
C GLU A 392 -11.50 -19.05 -15.48
N LYS A 393 -10.41 -18.54 -16.07
CA LYS A 393 -9.37 -17.85 -15.31
C LYS A 393 -9.90 -16.56 -14.67
N LYS A 394 -10.60 -15.72 -15.43
CA LYS A 394 -11.11 -14.42 -14.97
C LYS A 394 -12.18 -14.56 -13.90
N LEU A 395 -13.12 -15.48 -14.08
CA LEU A 395 -14.14 -15.74 -13.06
C LEU A 395 -13.54 -16.30 -11.78
N ASN A 396 -12.56 -17.22 -11.85
CA ASN A 396 -11.89 -17.69 -10.64
C ASN A 396 -11.19 -16.53 -9.91
N GLU A 397 -10.46 -15.66 -10.62
CA GLU A 397 -9.87 -14.45 -10.03
C GLU A 397 -10.93 -13.57 -9.33
N ILE A 398 -12.06 -13.32 -9.99
CA ILE A 398 -13.16 -12.50 -9.45
C ILE A 398 -13.79 -13.14 -8.21
N LEU A 399 -14.05 -14.45 -8.24
CA LEU A 399 -14.68 -15.17 -7.13
C LEU A 399 -13.74 -15.30 -5.93
N ASP A 400 -12.44 -15.50 -6.16
CA ASP A 400 -11.44 -15.52 -5.09
C ASP A 400 -11.35 -14.15 -4.41
N MET A 401 -11.32 -13.07 -5.21
CA MET A 401 -11.39 -11.70 -4.68
C MET A 401 -12.69 -11.47 -3.91
N ALA A 402 -13.82 -11.92 -4.43
CA ALA A 402 -15.09 -11.80 -3.72
C ALA A 402 -15.08 -12.54 -2.38
N ASN A 403 -14.48 -13.73 -2.33
CA ASN A 403 -14.35 -14.50 -1.09
C ASN A 403 -13.45 -13.80 -0.06
N ILE A 404 -12.31 -13.22 -0.49
CA ILE A 404 -11.35 -12.55 0.41
C ILE A 404 -11.97 -11.33 1.10
N TRP A 405 -12.70 -10.48 0.37
CA TRP A 405 -13.34 -9.28 0.93
C TRP A 405 -14.81 -9.51 1.33
N ASN A 406 -15.32 -10.74 1.23
CA ASN A 406 -16.74 -11.04 1.37
C ASN A 406 -17.61 -10.08 0.52
N ALA A 407 -17.15 -9.80 -0.70
CA ALA A 407 -17.79 -8.86 -1.62
C ALA A 407 -19.03 -9.49 -2.27
N ILE A 408 -20.01 -8.64 -2.57
CA ILE A 408 -21.14 -8.99 -3.42
C ILE A 408 -20.66 -8.90 -4.87
N VAL A 409 -20.90 -9.94 -5.66
CA VAL A 409 -20.56 -9.94 -7.09
C VAL A 409 -21.80 -9.52 -7.87
N LEU A 410 -21.60 -8.64 -8.85
CA LEU A 410 -22.62 -8.29 -9.83
C LEU A 410 -22.07 -8.57 -11.21
N ILE A 411 -22.76 -9.42 -11.99
CA ILE A 411 -22.48 -9.62 -13.41
C ILE A 411 -23.61 -8.96 -14.18
N ASP A 412 -23.31 -7.79 -14.75
CA ASP A 412 -24.28 -6.97 -15.48
C ASP A 412 -24.39 -7.43 -16.94
N GLU A 413 -25.61 -7.46 -17.46
CA GLU A 413 -25.96 -7.85 -18.83
C GLU A 413 -25.48 -9.27 -19.22
N ALA A 414 -25.66 -10.24 -18.32
CA ALA A 414 -25.24 -11.64 -18.47
C ALA A 414 -26.03 -12.43 -19.56
N ASP A 415 -26.70 -11.75 -20.49
CA ASP A 415 -27.58 -12.31 -21.51
C ASP A 415 -26.92 -13.45 -22.29
N ILE A 416 -25.66 -13.27 -22.72
CA ILE A 416 -24.90 -14.24 -23.53
C ILE A 416 -24.66 -15.56 -22.77
N PHE A 417 -24.45 -15.50 -21.45
CA PHE A 417 -24.17 -16.68 -20.63
C PHE A 417 -25.43 -17.40 -20.17
N LEU A 418 -26.58 -16.70 -20.16
CA LEU A 418 -27.86 -17.23 -19.70
C LEU A 418 -28.69 -17.82 -20.85
N GLU A 419 -28.32 -17.56 -22.10
CA GLU A 419 -29.05 -17.99 -23.28
C GLU A 419 -29.01 -19.52 -23.50
N ARG A 420 -30.12 -20.11 -23.97
CA ARG A 420 -30.23 -21.56 -24.28
C ARG A 420 -29.07 -22.04 -25.12
N ARG A 421 -28.47 -23.18 -24.76
CA ARG A 421 -27.49 -23.86 -25.61
C ARG A 421 -28.10 -24.20 -26.97
N ASN A 422 -27.31 -24.04 -28.03
CA ASN A 422 -27.69 -24.33 -29.41
C ASN A 422 -26.72 -25.36 -29.98
N ASP A 423 -27.22 -26.39 -30.66
CA ASP A 423 -26.40 -27.51 -31.14
C ASP A 423 -25.34 -27.09 -32.16
N SER A 424 -25.53 -25.95 -32.84
CA SER A 424 -24.59 -25.41 -33.82
C SER A 424 -23.47 -24.54 -33.23
N ASP A 425 -23.53 -24.16 -31.95
CA ASP A 425 -22.58 -23.21 -31.34
C ASP A 425 -21.83 -23.81 -30.15
N ALA A 426 -20.87 -24.68 -30.46
CA ALA A 426 -20.03 -25.35 -29.47
C ALA A 426 -19.23 -24.38 -28.59
N LYS A 427 -18.82 -23.22 -29.13
CA LYS A 427 -18.02 -22.23 -28.38
C LYS A 427 -18.87 -21.58 -27.30
N ARG A 428 -20.06 -21.10 -27.64
CA ARG A 428 -20.98 -20.50 -26.66
C ARG A 428 -21.46 -21.53 -25.64
N ASN A 429 -21.76 -22.77 -26.08
CA ASN A 429 -22.14 -23.84 -25.16
C ASN A 429 -21.04 -24.14 -24.12
N ALA A 430 -19.77 -24.05 -24.51
CA ALA A 430 -18.65 -24.19 -23.58
C ALA A 430 -18.63 -23.05 -22.53
N LEU A 431 -18.86 -21.79 -22.96
CA LEU A 431 -18.96 -20.64 -22.05
C LEU A 431 -20.10 -20.82 -21.03
N VAL A 432 -21.30 -21.17 -21.51
CA VAL A 432 -22.47 -21.44 -20.66
C VAL A 432 -22.19 -22.56 -19.66
N SER A 433 -21.52 -23.63 -20.09
CA SER A 433 -21.18 -24.78 -19.23
C SER A 433 -20.17 -24.41 -18.14
N ILE A 434 -19.15 -23.60 -18.46
CA ILE A 434 -18.17 -23.11 -17.49
C ILE A 434 -18.85 -22.18 -16.48
N PHE A 435 -19.70 -21.29 -16.97
CA PHE A 435 -20.45 -20.37 -16.12
C PHE A 435 -21.31 -21.13 -15.10
N LEU A 436 -22.13 -22.09 -15.55
CA LEU A 436 -22.95 -22.94 -14.68
C LEU A 436 -22.14 -23.69 -13.61
N ARG A 437 -20.97 -24.22 -13.99
CA ARG A 437 -20.09 -24.93 -13.06
C ARG A 437 -19.58 -23.98 -11.98
N LEU A 438 -19.18 -22.76 -12.32
CA LEU A 438 -18.64 -21.79 -11.37
C LEU A 438 -19.72 -21.20 -10.44
N LEU A 439 -20.95 -21.05 -10.93
CA LEU A 439 -22.09 -20.69 -10.08
C LEU A 439 -22.35 -21.72 -8.97
N GLU A 440 -22.10 -23.02 -9.23
CA GLU A 440 -22.32 -24.10 -8.25
C GLU A 440 -21.36 -24.02 -7.04
N TYR A 441 -20.17 -23.44 -7.22
CA TYR A 441 -19.16 -23.33 -6.17
C TYR A 441 -19.12 -21.96 -5.49
N HIS A 442 -19.93 -20.99 -5.95
CA HIS A 442 -19.96 -19.68 -5.31
C HIS A 442 -20.66 -19.75 -3.95
N GLN A 443 -19.98 -19.25 -2.91
CA GLN A 443 -20.47 -19.28 -1.53
C GLN A 443 -20.91 -17.90 -1.00
N GLY A 444 -20.90 -16.88 -1.87
CA GLY A 444 -21.27 -15.50 -1.53
C GLY A 444 -22.61 -15.07 -2.12
N ILE A 445 -22.81 -13.75 -2.21
CA ILE A 445 -23.98 -13.15 -2.85
C ILE A 445 -23.60 -12.75 -4.27
N LEU A 446 -24.36 -13.26 -5.24
CA LEU A 446 -24.17 -12.96 -6.65
C LEU A 446 -25.47 -12.44 -7.26
N PHE A 447 -25.39 -11.28 -7.89
CA PHE A 447 -26.44 -10.73 -8.74
C PHE A 447 -26.07 -10.93 -10.20
N LEU A 448 -27.01 -11.48 -10.96
CA LEU A 448 -26.98 -11.55 -12.41
C LEU A 448 -28.07 -10.64 -12.95
N THR A 449 -27.75 -9.75 -13.88
CA THR A 449 -28.79 -8.98 -14.58
C THR A 449 -28.93 -9.44 -16.02
N THR A 450 -30.15 -9.34 -16.55
CA THR A 450 -30.44 -9.68 -17.94
C THR A 450 -31.61 -8.84 -18.46
N ASN A 451 -31.52 -8.45 -19.74
CA ASN A 451 -32.60 -7.79 -20.44
C ASN A 451 -33.44 -8.79 -21.27
N ARG A 452 -32.92 -10.01 -21.51
CA ARG A 452 -33.48 -11.01 -22.43
C ARG A 452 -34.13 -12.18 -21.71
N VAL A 453 -35.41 -12.02 -21.35
CA VAL A 453 -36.13 -13.00 -20.51
C VAL A 453 -36.55 -14.28 -21.25
N LYS A 454 -36.59 -14.28 -22.60
CA LYS A 454 -37.34 -15.29 -23.36
C LYS A 454 -36.54 -16.54 -23.77
N CYS A 455 -35.21 -16.54 -23.64
CA CYS A 455 -34.35 -17.61 -24.16
C CYS A 455 -33.41 -18.20 -23.10
N PHE A 456 -33.88 -18.55 -21.90
CA PHE A 456 -33.01 -19.11 -20.85
C PHE A 456 -32.74 -20.61 -20.99
N ASP A 457 -31.49 -21.01 -20.70
CA ASP A 457 -31.14 -22.42 -20.45
C ASP A 457 -31.77 -22.88 -19.13
N ALA A 458 -32.53 -23.98 -19.19
CA ALA A 458 -33.23 -24.53 -18.02
C ALA A 458 -32.26 -24.94 -16.89
N ALA A 459 -30.98 -25.21 -17.19
CA ALA A 459 -29.97 -25.58 -16.21
C ALA A 459 -29.64 -24.46 -15.20
N PHE A 460 -30.00 -23.20 -15.48
CA PHE A 460 -29.87 -22.10 -14.52
C PHE A 460 -30.94 -22.12 -13.43
N GLN A 461 -32.12 -22.69 -13.71
CA GLN A 461 -33.23 -22.69 -12.74
C GLN A 461 -32.89 -23.42 -11.44
N SER A 462 -32.05 -24.45 -11.50
CA SER A 462 -31.61 -25.19 -10.30
C SER A 462 -30.49 -24.51 -9.51
N ARG A 463 -29.88 -23.44 -10.04
CA ARG A 463 -28.76 -22.71 -9.41
C ARG A 463 -29.17 -21.33 -8.90
N ILE A 464 -30.23 -20.75 -9.47
CA ILE A 464 -30.76 -19.46 -9.05
C ILE A 464 -31.58 -19.65 -7.78
N SER A 465 -31.21 -18.95 -6.71
CA SER A 465 -31.98 -18.92 -5.46
C SER A 465 -33.29 -18.15 -5.66
N VAL A 466 -33.22 -17.02 -6.36
CA VAL A 466 -34.38 -16.15 -6.62
C VAL A 466 -34.27 -15.51 -8.00
N ALA A 467 -35.34 -15.61 -8.79
CA ALA A 467 -35.50 -14.83 -10.00
C ALA A 467 -36.50 -13.68 -9.75
N LEU A 468 -36.04 -12.45 -9.89
CA LEU A 468 -36.82 -11.23 -9.70
C LEU A 468 -37.12 -10.58 -11.04
N LYS A 469 -38.41 -10.60 -11.41
CA LYS A 469 -38.94 -9.89 -12.57
C LYS A 469 -39.13 -8.41 -12.24
N TYR A 470 -38.55 -7.55 -13.07
CA TYR A 470 -38.82 -6.12 -13.10
C TYR A 470 -39.75 -5.81 -14.26
N GLU A 471 -40.76 -5.01 -13.98
CA GLU A 471 -41.74 -4.55 -14.95
C GLU A 471 -41.46 -3.08 -15.28
N GLU A 472 -42.14 -2.55 -16.28
CA GLU A 472 -42.12 -1.12 -16.54
C GLU A 472 -42.72 -0.37 -15.35
N LEU A 473 -42.21 0.84 -15.10
CA LEU A 473 -42.65 1.65 -13.97
C LEU A 473 -44.07 2.16 -14.23
N ASP A 474 -44.98 2.00 -13.28
CA ASP A 474 -46.29 2.66 -13.32
C ASP A 474 -46.19 4.13 -12.87
N SER A 475 -47.29 4.88 -13.00
CA SER A 475 -47.34 6.31 -12.64
C SER A 475 -47.00 6.53 -11.15
N ASN A 476 -47.45 5.66 -10.25
CA ASN A 476 -47.17 5.77 -8.82
C ASN A 476 -45.70 5.50 -8.48
N ALA A 477 -45.08 4.51 -9.12
CA ALA A 477 -43.66 4.21 -8.98
C ALA A 477 -42.81 5.37 -9.51
N ARG A 478 -43.17 5.94 -10.66
CA ARG A 478 -42.49 7.13 -11.20
C ARG A 478 -42.62 8.32 -10.27
N GLU A 479 -43.80 8.58 -9.71
CA GLU A 479 -43.99 9.65 -8.73
C GLU A 479 -43.06 9.50 -7.52
N LYS A 480 -42.98 8.29 -6.94
CA LYS A 480 -42.06 8.00 -5.83
C LYS A 480 -40.61 8.24 -6.23
N ILE A 481 -40.19 7.77 -7.39
CA ILE A 481 -38.82 7.96 -7.89
C ILE A 481 -38.48 9.45 -8.07
N TRP A 482 -39.39 10.24 -8.64
CA TRP A 482 -39.23 11.69 -8.76
C TRP A 482 -39.03 12.34 -7.40
N ARG A 483 -39.89 12.05 -6.42
CA ARG A 483 -39.79 12.58 -5.05
C ARG A 483 -38.46 12.22 -4.40
N THR A 484 -38.10 10.93 -4.39
CA THR A 484 -36.85 10.44 -3.79
C THR A 484 -35.62 11.16 -4.36
N PHE A 485 -35.52 11.34 -5.68
CA PHE A 485 -34.37 12.02 -6.28
C PHE A 485 -34.36 13.53 -6.02
N LEU A 486 -35.52 14.19 -6.05
CA LEU A 486 -35.61 15.62 -5.75
C LEU A 486 -35.25 15.91 -4.29
N ASP A 487 -35.78 15.13 -3.35
CA ASP A 487 -35.46 15.26 -1.92
C ASP A 487 -33.96 15.03 -1.64
N ARG A 488 -33.33 14.09 -2.35
CA ARG A 488 -31.89 13.82 -2.20
C ARG A 488 -31.00 14.96 -2.71
N ILE A 489 -31.44 15.72 -3.73
CA ILE A 489 -30.64 16.78 -4.36
C ILE A 489 -30.93 18.15 -3.73
N GLU A 490 -32.18 18.41 -3.34
CA GLU A 490 -32.62 19.72 -2.87
C GLU A 490 -32.79 19.78 -1.35
N GLY A 491 -32.90 18.62 -0.70
CA GLY A 491 -33.29 18.45 0.70
C GLY A 491 -34.78 18.16 0.83
N GLU A 492 -35.13 17.32 1.80
CA GLU A 492 -36.49 16.82 2.00
C GLU A 492 -37.53 17.95 2.09
N GLY A 493 -38.56 17.88 1.24
CA GLY A 493 -39.68 18.82 1.24
C GLY A 493 -39.37 20.23 0.73
N ARG A 494 -38.17 20.48 0.18
CA ARG A 494 -37.79 21.78 -0.37
C ARG A 494 -38.22 21.96 -1.83
N SER A 495 -38.36 20.86 -2.57
CA SER A 495 -38.67 20.89 -3.99
C SER A 495 -40.05 21.50 -4.25
N LYS A 496 -40.12 22.42 -5.22
CA LYS A 496 -41.37 23.04 -5.69
C LYS A 496 -41.86 22.47 -7.01
N VAL A 497 -41.25 21.37 -7.46
CA VAL A 497 -41.60 20.71 -8.73
C VAL A 497 -42.99 20.09 -8.61
N ASN A 498 -43.90 20.47 -9.50
CA ASN A 498 -45.15 19.75 -9.72
C ASN A 498 -44.88 18.45 -10.50
N ILE A 499 -45.17 17.31 -9.88
CA ILE A 499 -44.88 15.97 -10.40
C ILE A 499 -46.07 15.39 -11.19
N GLU A 500 -47.28 15.98 -11.10
CA GLU A 500 -48.50 15.41 -11.70
C GLU A 500 -48.38 15.15 -13.20
N ASN A 501 -47.79 16.09 -13.95
CA ASN A 501 -47.55 15.91 -15.39
C ASN A 501 -46.34 15.02 -15.69
N LEU A 502 -45.34 15.02 -14.79
CA LEU A 502 -44.08 14.30 -14.99
C LEU A 502 -44.23 12.79 -14.78
N LYS A 503 -45.13 12.36 -13.89
CA LYS A 503 -45.39 10.94 -13.61
C LYS A 503 -46.19 10.24 -14.71
N GLU A 504 -46.92 10.98 -15.54
CA GLU A 504 -47.70 10.41 -16.65
C GLU A 504 -46.82 10.10 -17.87
N ARG A 505 -45.64 10.72 -17.98
CA ARG A 505 -44.69 10.40 -19.06
C ARG A 505 -44.11 8.99 -18.89
N SER A 506 -44.03 8.23 -19.98
CA SER A 506 -43.49 6.87 -20.00
C SER A 506 -41.97 6.88 -19.92
N LEU A 507 -41.46 7.10 -18.70
CA LEU A 507 -40.03 7.22 -18.42
C LEU A 507 -39.55 6.08 -17.52
N ASN A 508 -38.34 5.60 -17.78
CA ASN A 508 -37.65 4.69 -16.87
C ASN A 508 -36.86 5.48 -15.80
N GLY A 509 -36.40 4.79 -14.74
CA GLY A 509 -35.69 5.44 -13.63
C GLY A 509 -34.36 6.10 -14.02
N ARG A 510 -33.67 5.57 -15.05
CA ARG A 510 -32.43 6.17 -15.59
C ARG A 510 -32.71 7.50 -16.28
N GLU A 511 -33.81 7.59 -17.02
CA GLU A 511 -34.25 8.82 -17.69
C GLU A 511 -34.64 9.90 -16.68
N ILE A 512 -35.42 9.54 -15.65
CA ILE A 512 -35.78 10.45 -14.55
C ILE A 512 -34.51 11.00 -13.87
N LYS A 513 -33.57 10.13 -13.48
CA LYS A 513 -32.30 10.54 -12.87
C LYS A 513 -31.50 11.48 -13.78
N THR A 514 -31.49 11.21 -15.08
CA THR A 514 -30.78 12.04 -16.07
C THR A 514 -31.42 13.41 -16.20
N ALA A 515 -32.75 13.48 -16.28
CA ALA A 515 -33.50 14.73 -16.36
C ALA A 515 -33.24 15.62 -15.13
N ILE A 516 -33.29 15.05 -13.93
CA ILE A 516 -33.00 15.79 -12.69
C ILE A 516 -31.56 16.30 -12.66
N ARG A 517 -30.58 15.48 -13.07
CA ARG A 517 -29.18 15.89 -13.12
C ARG A 517 -28.95 17.06 -14.07
N LEU A 518 -29.57 17.01 -15.25
CA LEU A 518 -29.51 18.10 -16.23
C LEU A 518 -30.21 19.36 -15.71
N ALA A 519 -31.38 19.22 -15.08
CA ALA A 519 -32.09 20.34 -14.51
C ALA A 519 -31.30 21.01 -13.39
N LYS A 520 -30.65 20.24 -12.51
CA LYS A 520 -29.79 20.80 -11.46
C LYS A 520 -28.57 21.52 -12.05
N ALA A 521 -27.97 20.99 -13.10
CA ALA A 521 -26.86 21.66 -13.80
C ALA A 521 -27.31 22.99 -14.43
N LEU A 522 -28.53 23.06 -14.98
CA LEU A 522 -29.11 24.29 -15.50
C LEU A 522 -29.43 25.31 -14.39
N ALA A 523 -29.92 24.86 -13.24
CA ALA A 523 -30.21 25.72 -12.09
C ALA A 523 -28.93 26.33 -11.50
N ILE A 524 -27.92 25.50 -11.22
CA ILE A 524 -26.64 25.95 -10.61
C ILE A 524 -25.90 26.94 -11.52
N LYS A 525 -26.05 26.85 -12.85
CA LYS A 525 -25.42 27.76 -13.80
C LYS A 525 -25.73 29.23 -13.50
N ASN A 526 -26.94 29.51 -13.03
CA ASN A 526 -27.39 30.87 -12.71
C ASN A 526 -27.14 31.20 -11.23
N ASN A 527 -27.45 30.27 -10.32
CA ASN A 527 -27.23 30.44 -8.88
C ASN A 527 -27.01 29.06 -8.20
N PRO A 528 -25.93 28.87 -7.41
CA PRO A 528 -25.63 27.59 -6.74
C PRO A 528 -26.76 27.01 -5.88
N ASP A 529 -27.54 27.88 -5.22
CA ASP A 529 -28.63 27.48 -4.32
C ASP A 529 -29.99 27.42 -5.03
N GLU A 530 -30.03 27.57 -6.36
CA GLU A 530 -31.27 27.54 -7.12
C GLU A 530 -31.89 26.14 -7.13
N LEU A 531 -33.20 26.13 -6.89
CA LEU A 531 -34.02 24.92 -6.94
C LEU A 531 -34.47 24.64 -8.37
N ILE A 532 -34.66 23.37 -8.68
CA ILE A 532 -35.19 22.84 -9.91
C ILE A 532 -36.64 23.28 -10.05
N THR A 533 -36.98 23.74 -11.24
CA THR A 533 -38.35 24.13 -11.61
C THR A 533 -38.99 23.08 -12.50
N THR A 534 -40.32 22.97 -12.46
CA THR A 534 -41.08 22.08 -13.37
C THR A 534 -40.78 22.40 -14.83
N GLN A 535 -40.69 23.68 -15.19
CA GLN A 535 -40.41 24.11 -16.57
C GLN A 535 -39.08 23.57 -17.10
N GLN A 536 -38.02 23.57 -16.28
CA GLN A 536 -36.72 23.02 -16.68
C GLN A 536 -36.81 21.53 -16.98
N LEU A 537 -37.50 20.78 -16.12
CA LEU A 537 -37.69 19.34 -16.30
C LEU A 537 -38.53 19.03 -17.54
N GLU A 538 -39.65 19.72 -17.74
CA GLU A 538 -40.48 19.57 -18.94
C GLU A 538 -39.67 19.85 -20.21
N THR A 539 -38.92 20.95 -20.24
CA THR A 539 -38.06 21.30 -21.39
C THR A 539 -37.03 20.22 -21.71
N ILE A 540 -36.36 19.65 -20.70
CA ILE A 540 -35.36 18.58 -20.89
C ILE A 540 -36.02 17.30 -21.41
N LEU A 541 -37.21 16.98 -20.90
CA LEU A 541 -37.95 15.80 -21.31
C LEU A 541 -38.46 15.94 -22.74
N ASP A 542 -38.97 17.12 -23.13
CA ASP A 542 -39.43 17.41 -24.50
C ASP A 542 -38.30 17.25 -25.52
N VAL A 543 -37.10 17.76 -25.21
CA VAL A 543 -35.90 17.58 -26.06
C VAL A 543 -35.47 16.11 -26.15
N SER A 544 -35.61 15.35 -25.06
CA SER A 544 -35.28 13.93 -25.05
C SER A 544 -36.29 13.09 -25.82
N GLU A 545 -37.56 13.51 -25.80
CA GLU A 545 -38.68 12.87 -26.50
C GLU A 545 -38.58 13.10 -28.01
N SER A 546 -38.29 14.33 -28.46
CA SER A 546 -38.08 14.61 -29.89
C SER A 546 -36.97 13.77 -30.50
N PHE A 547 -35.87 13.55 -29.76
CA PHE A 547 -34.78 12.69 -30.21
C PHE A 547 -35.17 11.20 -30.28
N LYS A 548 -36.00 10.72 -29.35
CA LYS A 548 -36.54 9.35 -29.42
C LYS A 548 -37.42 9.19 -30.63
N GLU A 549 -38.29 10.16 -30.90
CA GLU A 549 -39.14 10.19 -32.09
C GLU A 549 -38.31 10.14 -33.37
N GLU A 550 -37.21 10.90 -33.47
CA GLU A 550 -36.27 10.84 -34.61
C GLU A 550 -35.59 9.48 -34.79
N ILE A 551 -35.28 8.76 -33.70
CA ILE A 551 -34.70 7.40 -33.79
C ILE A 551 -35.76 6.38 -34.22
N THR A 552 -37.00 6.54 -33.75
CA THR A 552 -38.10 5.60 -34.03
C THR A 552 -38.83 5.91 -35.33
N GLY A 553 -38.72 7.14 -35.83
CA GLY A 553 -39.28 7.62 -37.08
C GLY A 553 -38.30 7.40 -38.24
N ASP A 554 -38.72 6.61 -39.22
CA ASP A 554 -38.09 6.35 -40.52
C ASP A 554 -36.79 5.52 -40.58
N ILE A 555 -36.97 4.19 -40.59
CA ILE A 555 -36.31 3.36 -41.62
C ILE A 555 -37.39 3.05 -42.67
N PRO A 556 -37.35 3.66 -43.87
CA PRO A 556 -38.19 3.21 -44.97
C PRO A 556 -37.83 1.76 -45.30
N ASN A 557 -38.84 0.88 -45.36
CA ASN A 557 -38.70 -0.48 -45.88
C ASN A 557 -37.94 -0.45 -47.22
N GLN A 558 -36.71 -0.99 -47.26
CA GLN A 558 -36.02 -1.32 -48.52
C GLN A 558 -36.62 -2.58 -49.16
N GLU A 559 -37.94 -2.60 -49.38
CA GLU A 559 -38.61 -3.66 -50.18
C GLU A 559 -39.43 -3.11 -51.36
N GLU A 560 -39.34 -1.81 -51.69
CA GLU A 560 -39.96 -1.25 -52.92
C GLU A 560 -38.97 -0.79 -54.00
N LEU A 561 -37.72 -1.25 -53.96
CA LEU A 561 -36.77 -1.09 -55.07
C LEU A 561 -35.98 -2.39 -55.29
N HIS A 562 -36.64 -3.41 -55.85
CA HIS A 562 -36.17 -4.14 -57.05
C HIS A 562 -37.11 -5.27 -57.48
#